data_AF-A0A2V1BMQ9-F1
#
_entry.id   AF-A0A2V1BMQ9-F1
#
_cell.length_a   1.000
_cell.length_b   1.000
_cell.length_c   1.000
_cell.angle_alpha   90.00
_cell.angle_beta   90.00
_cell.angle_gamma   90.00
#
_symmetry.space_group_name_H-M   'P 1'
#
loop_
_entity.id
_entity.type
_entity.pdbx_description
1 polymer ?
#
loop_
_entity_poly.entity_id
_entity_poly.type
_entity_poly.pdbx_seq_one_letter_code
_entity_poly.pdbx_strand_id
1 'polypeptide(L)'
;MDELLGLEPAGDEMFQLHWDPEVLDLPFFQKDNGEIDTADILSKRVRELGFRSGYELPPTIHDFRAEGLFLIDKLYSTAQRMKHGGHTDENTHRDSYAPNNAGTDGQGSYFGDKLRSISLPAEKQHELESSPEFTAIEQELEALSLDPRDDSAIADRRKELRAEKRKLIAEELRKTRKLQPSRIPSNKGDNHLTGYHQTIFSRVRDLMPERDRLASSLFTVASIRSEEGRAVLHDMIALYQQETEVAVRPGLEPEKCFCLPTESKRKIDRWRHIYGCYRKTLKATCGFAEMCFFCSEWVMGKDQWENHCQVHLDGHKPLPAHCDPLFYGGTLASPGICPFCLDDATLSAAERMHQFHDKAEWRDHISDHFGIFEKYVGSLHEGILPKCPVPRSHCPDAFVSAQQVKFHLQNNHGAE
;
A
#
# COMPACT_ATOMS: atom_id res chain seq x y z
N MET A 1 -20.30 8.60 -23.94
CA MET A 1 -20.86 7.90 -22.76
C MET A 1 -22.08 8.64 -22.22
N ASP A 2 -21.96 9.93 -21.85
CA ASP A 2 -23.09 10.72 -21.33
C ASP A 2 -24.28 10.83 -22.30
N GLU A 3 -24.01 10.94 -23.61
CA GLU A 3 -25.04 10.95 -24.65
C GLU A 3 -25.87 9.65 -24.65
N LEU A 4 -25.20 8.50 -24.57
CA LEU A 4 -25.85 7.18 -24.50
C LEU A 4 -26.65 7.00 -23.20
N LEU A 5 -26.09 7.43 -22.06
CA LEU A 5 -26.76 7.32 -20.75
C LEU A 5 -27.87 8.37 -20.56
N GLY A 6 -27.87 9.43 -21.37
CA GLY A 6 -28.92 10.44 -21.44
C GLY A 6 -30.12 10.05 -22.29
N LEU A 7 -30.09 8.90 -22.98
CA LEU A 7 -31.26 8.39 -23.70
C LEU A 7 -32.34 7.96 -22.71
N GLU A 8 -33.48 8.64 -22.75
CA GLU A 8 -34.71 8.30 -22.04
C GLU A 8 -35.74 7.76 -23.04
N PRO A 9 -35.98 6.44 -23.08
CA PRO A 9 -37.06 5.88 -23.87
C PRO A 9 -38.42 6.39 -23.37
N ALA A 10 -39.33 6.72 -24.28
CA ALA A 10 -40.73 6.87 -23.91
C ALA A 10 -41.24 5.56 -23.28
N GLY A 11 -42.20 5.62 -22.35
CA GLY A 11 -42.53 4.51 -21.44
C GLY A 11 -42.79 3.14 -22.08
N ASP A 12 -43.24 3.10 -23.34
CA ASP A 12 -43.51 1.86 -24.09
C ASP A 12 -42.55 1.63 -25.29
N GLU A 13 -41.55 2.49 -25.49
CA GLU A 13 -40.56 2.36 -26.55
C GLU A 13 -39.28 1.69 -26.04
N MET A 14 -38.77 0.72 -26.81
CA MET A 14 -37.44 0.14 -26.60
C MET A 14 -36.47 0.70 -27.63
N PHE A 15 -35.40 1.36 -27.17
CA PHE A 15 -34.26 1.67 -28.02
C PHE A 15 -33.37 0.44 -28.15
N GLN A 16 -33.28 -0.11 -29.36
CA GLN A 16 -32.32 -1.16 -29.67
C GLN A 16 -30.95 -0.51 -29.92
N LEU A 17 -30.00 -0.77 -29.02
CA LEU A 17 -28.62 -0.38 -29.22
C LEU A 17 -27.97 -1.39 -30.16
N HIS A 18 -27.51 -0.91 -31.31
CA HIS A 18 -26.69 -1.70 -32.23
C HIS A 18 -25.23 -1.42 -31.94
N TRP A 19 -24.41 -2.48 -31.99
CA TRP A 19 -22.96 -2.31 -32.02
C TRP A 19 -22.58 -1.54 -33.28
N ASP A 20 -21.62 -0.62 -33.14
CA ASP A 20 -21.01 0.02 -34.29
C ASP A 20 -20.39 -1.05 -35.20
N PRO A 21 -20.70 -1.09 -36.51
CA PRO A 21 -20.10 -2.05 -37.43
C PRO A 21 -18.57 -2.05 -37.37
N GLU A 22 -17.94 -0.91 -37.07
CA GLU A 22 -16.48 -0.79 -36.98
C GLU A 22 -15.87 -1.53 -35.78
N VAL A 23 -16.67 -1.85 -34.74
CA VAL A 23 -16.17 -2.54 -33.54
C VAL A 23 -16.45 -4.04 -33.52
N LEU A 24 -17.21 -4.56 -34.48
CA LEU A 24 -17.63 -5.98 -34.49
C LEU A 24 -16.45 -6.95 -34.59
N ASP A 25 -15.42 -6.58 -35.34
CA ASP A 25 -14.22 -7.40 -35.54
C ASP A 25 -13.05 -6.97 -34.66
N LEU A 26 -13.25 -5.98 -33.78
CA LEU A 26 -12.22 -5.55 -32.84
C LEU A 26 -12.16 -6.50 -31.64
N PRO A 27 -10.97 -6.97 -31.25
CA PRO A 27 -10.83 -7.80 -30.07
C PRO A 27 -11.15 -6.97 -28.82
N PHE A 28 -12.07 -7.48 -27.98
CA PHE A 28 -12.45 -6.82 -26.74
C PHE A 28 -11.27 -6.60 -25.78
N PHE A 29 -10.31 -7.52 -25.77
CA PHE A 29 -9.02 -7.35 -25.13
C PHE A 29 -7.96 -7.15 -26.21
N GLN A 30 -7.50 -5.91 -26.37
CA GLN A 30 -6.60 -5.51 -27.43
C GLN A 30 -5.23 -5.10 -26.87
N LYS A 31 -4.16 -5.41 -27.61
CA LYS A 31 -2.82 -4.86 -27.40
C LYS A 31 -2.72 -3.47 -28.05
N ASP A 32 -1.68 -2.71 -27.69
CA ASP A 32 -1.42 -1.37 -28.24
C ASP A 32 -1.25 -1.35 -29.78
N ASN A 33 -0.92 -2.48 -30.39
CA ASN A 33 -0.79 -2.65 -31.84
C ASN A 33 -2.09 -3.05 -32.56
N GLY A 34 -3.20 -3.12 -31.83
CA GLY A 34 -4.51 -3.48 -32.39
C GLY A 34 -4.81 -4.98 -32.42
N GLU A 35 -3.87 -5.85 -32.04
CA GLU A 35 -4.09 -7.30 -32.02
C GLU A 35 -4.81 -7.78 -30.76
N ILE A 36 -5.40 -8.98 -30.83
CA ILE A 36 -5.98 -9.63 -29.65
C ILE A 36 -4.92 -9.88 -28.58
N ASP A 37 -5.23 -9.52 -27.35
CA ASP A 37 -4.39 -9.76 -26.20
C ASP A 37 -4.42 -11.25 -25.84
N THR A 38 -3.26 -11.82 -25.53
CA THR A 38 -3.18 -13.24 -25.20
C THR A 38 -3.52 -13.47 -23.74
N ALA A 39 -4.04 -14.66 -23.42
CA ALA A 39 -4.34 -15.03 -22.03
C ALA A 39 -3.10 -14.93 -21.11
N ASP A 40 -1.89 -15.14 -21.64
CA ASP A 40 -0.64 -15.01 -20.89
C ASP A 40 -0.32 -13.55 -20.53
N ILE A 41 -0.55 -12.61 -21.47
CA ILE A 41 -0.34 -11.18 -21.21
C ILE A 41 -1.37 -10.68 -20.19
N LEU A 42 -2.64 -11.06 -20.33
CA LEU A 42 -3.67 -10.75 -19.35
C LEU A 42 -3.31 -11.30 -17.96
N SER A 43 -2.83 -12.55 -17.89
CA SER A 43 -2.41 -13.17 -16.63
C SER A 43 -1.22 -12.44 -15.98
N LYS A 44 -0.27 -11.96 -16.78
CA LYS A 44 0.84 -11.12 -16.31
C LYS A 44 0.35 -9.78 -15.77
N ARG A 45 -0.53 -9.09 -16.51
CA ARG A 45 -1.13 -7.81 -16.10
C ARG A 45 -1.93 -7.95 -14.80
N VAL A 46 -2.74 -9.00 -14.67
CA VAL A 46 -3.50 -9.31 -13.44
C VAL A 46 -2.56 -9.57 -12.27
N ARG A 47 -1.48 -10.33 -12.49
CA ARG A 47 -0.47 -10.59 -11.47
C ARG A 47 0.25 -9.32 -11.03
N GLU A 48 0.68 -8.49 -11.97
CA GLU A 48 1.29 -7.18 -11.70
C GLU A 48 0.32 -6.26 -10.95
N LEU A 49 -0.95 -6.23 -11.34
CA LEU A 49 -1.98 -5.49 -10.63
C LEU A 49 -2.15 -5.98 -9.19
N GLY A 50 -2.15 -7.29 -8.97
CA GLY A 50 -2.19 -7.85 -7.63
C GLY A 50 -0.96 -7.45 -6.80
N PHE A 51 0.24 -7.50 -7.37
CA PHE A 51 1.44 -6.99 -6.68
C PHE A 51 1.36 -5.50 -6.38
N ARG A 52 0.87 -4.68 -7.32
CA ARG A 52 0.66 -3.22 -7.11
C ARG A 52 -0.42 -2.93 -6.07
N SER A 53 -1.40 -3.81 -5.96
CA SER A 53 -2.42 -3.81 -4.91
C SER A 53 -1.90 -4.42 -3.60
N GLY A 54 -0.65 -4.90 -3.59
CA GLY A 54 0.10 -5.39 -2.45
C GLY A 54 -0.07 -6.88 -2.13
N TYR A 55 -0.79 -7.65 -2.94
CA TYR A 55 -0.93 -9.09 -2.71
C TYR A 55 0.44 -9.79 -2.79
N GLU A 56 0.84 -10.48 -1.71
CA GLU A 56 2.04 -11.33 -1.66
C GLU A 56 1.94 -12.47 -2.70
N LEU A 57 0.74 -13.02 -2.83
CA LEU A 57 0.34 -13.98 -3.86
C LEU A 57 -0.85 -13.40 -4.62
N PRO A 58 -0.60 -12.73 -5.77
CA PRO A 58 -1.66 -12.13 -6.58
C PRO A 58 -2.72 -13.14 -6.99
N PRO A 59 -4.02 -12.80 -6.90
CA PRO A 59 -5.07 -13.63 -7.44
C PRO A 59 -4.88 -13.79 -8.96
N THR A 60 -5.21 -14.98 -9.45
CA THR A 60 -5.17 -15.34 -10.87
C THR A 60 -6.57 -15.22 -11.49
N ILE A 61 -6.63 -15.31 -12.82
CA ILE A 61 -7.90 -15.37 -13.56
C ILE A 61 -8.77 -16.54 -13.09
N HIS A 62 -8.15 -17.67 -12.69
CA HIS A 62 -8.88 -18.82 -12.17
C HIS A 62 -9.50 -18.55 -10.81
N ASP A 63 -8.86 -17.73 -9.96
CA ASP A 63 -9.40 -17.35 -8.65
C ASP A 63 -10.65 -16.46 -8.79
N PHE A 64 -10.64 -15.52 -9.74
CA PHE A 64 -11.85 -14.73 -10.06
C PHE A 64 -12.98 -15.59 -10.62
N ARG A 65 -12.64 -16.57 -11.47
CA ARG A 65 -13.63 -17.54 -11.98
C ARG A 65 -14.21 -18.40 -10.87
N ALA A 66 -13.38 -18.85 -9.92
CA ALA A 66 -13.81 -19.62 -8.75
C ALA A 66 -14.79 -18.80 -7.89
N GLU A 67 -14.45 -17.55 -7.57
CA GLU A 67 -15.33 -16.66 -6.79
C GLU A 67 -16.67 -16.40 -7.51
N GLY A 68 -16.63 -16.13 -8.82
CA GLY A 68 -17.85 -15.94 -9.61
C GLY A 68 -18.76 -17.17 -9.60
N LEU A 69 -18.20 -18.37 -9.73
CA LEU A 69 -18.96 -19.62 -9.66
C LEU A 69 -19.51 -19.90 -8.26
N PHE A 70 -18.75 -19.56 -7.21
CA PHE A 70 -19.21 -19.64 -5.83
C PHE A 70 -20.41 -18.72 -5.56
N LEU A 71 -20.38 -17.47 -6.07
CA LEU A 71 -21.50 -16.55 -5.95
C LEU A 71 -22.74 -17.02 -6.75
N ILE A 72 -22.54 -17.57 -7.94
CA ILE A 72 -23.62 -18.14 -8.75
C ILE A 72 -24.26 -19.35 -8.04
N ASP A 73 -23.46 -20.19 -7.38
CA ASP A 73 -23.96 -21.36 -6.63
C ASP A 73 -24.92 -20.98 -5.49
N LYS A 74 -24.76 -19.77 -4.91
CA LYS A 74 -25.66 -19.25 -3.86
C LYS A 74 -27.01 -18.79 -4.40
N LEU A 75 -27.08 -18.41 -5.68
CA LEU A 75 -28.23 -17.74 -6.28
C LEU A 75 -28.98 -18.64 -7.27
N TYR A 76 -28.32 -19.66 -7.81
CA TYR A 76 -28.81 -20.48 -8.90
C TYR A 76 -28.57 -21.96 -8.64
N SER A 77 -29.30 -22.81 -9.36
CA SER A 77 -29.14 -24.27 -9.26
C SER A 77 -27.78 -24.75 -9.82
N THR A 78 -27.35 -25.94 -9.41
CA THR A 78 -26.15 -26.61 -9.95
C THR A 78 -26.14 -26.64 -11.48
N ALA A 79 -27.27 -26.95 -12.12
CA ALA A 79 -27.37 -27.02 -13.58
C ALA A 79 -27.12 -25.65 -14.24
N GLN A 80 -27.63 -24.58 -13.63
CA GLN A 80 -27.37 -23.21 -14.09
C GLN A 80 -25.91 -22.82 -13.86
N ARG A 81 -25.33 -23.13 -12.67
CA ARG A 81 -23.90 -22.91 -12.41
C ARG A 81 -23.02 -23.65 -13.41
N MET A 82 -23.32 -24.91 -13.73
CA MET A 82 -22.58 -25.69 -14.73
C MET A 82 -22.67 -25.05 -16.12
N LYS A 83 -23.83 -24.51 -16.50
CA LYS A 83 -23.99 -23.77 -17.75
C LYS A 83 -23.16 -22.48 -17.77
N HIS A 84 -23.16 -21.70 -16.68
CA HIS A 84 -22.34 -20.49 -16.55
C HIS A 84 -20.84 -20.80 -16.55
N GLY A 85 -20.44 -21.87 -15.87
CA GLY A 85 -19.05 -22.34 -15.82
C GLY A 85 -18.60 -23.13 -17.03
N GLY A 86 -19.48 -23.44 -18.00
CA GLY A 86 -19.16 -24.33 -19.11
C GLY A 86 -18.67 -25.72 -18.65
N HIS A 87 -19.12 -26.19 -17.49
CA HIS A 87 -18.72 -27.49 -16.94
C HIS A 87 -19.63 -28.58 -17.47
N THR A 88 -19.03 -29.65 -18.01
CA THR A 88 -19.75 -30.86 -18.40
C THR A 88 -19.85 -31.87 -17.25
N ASP A 89 -19.00 -31.73 -16.23
CA ASP A 89 -19.00 -32.54 -15.01
C ASP A 89 -19.21 -31.63 -13.78
N GLU A 90 -20.11 -32.05 -12.91
CA GLU A 90 -20.39 -31.36 -11.64
C GLU A 90 -19.17 -31.33 -10.73
N ASN A 91 -18.34 -32.39 -10.78
CA ASN A 91 -17.14 -32.54 -9.96
C ASN A 91 -16.08 -31.50 -10.29
N THR A 92 -15.99 -31.01 -11.53
CA THR A 92 -15.03 -29.97 -11.94
C THR A 92 -15.12 -28.73 -11.06
N HIS A 93 -16.32 -28.37 -10.61
CA HIS A 93 -16.46 -27.28 -9.67
C HIS A 93 -15.92 -27.66 -8.31
N ARG A 94 -16.37 -28.76 -7.72
CA ARG A 94 -15.90 -29.21 -6.40
C ARG A 94 -14.38 -29.31 -6.33
N ASP A 95 -13.75 -29.84 -7.37
CA ASP A 95 -12.34 -30.21 -7.35
C ASP A 95 -11.40 -29.05 -7.73
N SER A 96 -11.90 -27.99 -8.38
CA SER A 96 -11.04 -26.93 -8.93
C SER A 96 -11.53 -25.49 -8.73
N TYR A 97 -12.80 -25.28 -8.41
CA TYR A 97 -13.41 -23.94 -8.32
C TYR A 97 -14.21 -23.69 -7.04
N ALA A 98 -14.63 -24.74 -6.34
CA ALA A 98 -15.20 -24.62 -5.02
C ALA A 98 -14.09 -24.12 -4.09
N PRO A 99 -14.35 -23.10 -3.27
CA PRO A 99 -13.33 -22.63 -2.35
C PRO A 99 -12.99 -23.76 -1.38
N ASN A 100 -11.70 -24.05 -1.19
CA ASN A 100 -11.25 -25.00 -0.16
C ASN A 100 -11.73 -24.58 1.25
N ASN A 101 -12.08 -23.31 1.42
CA ASN A 101 -12.74 -22.73 2.57
C ASN A 101 -13.99 -21.96 2.08
N ALA A 102 -15.08 -22.65 1.75
CA ALA A 102 -16.32 -22.10 1.14
C ALA A 102 -17.14 -21.18 2.07
N GLY A 103 -16.46 -20.41 2.93
CA GLY A 103 -17.05 -19.80 4.11
C GLY A 103 -17.23 -20.79 5.27
N THR A 104 -16.80 -22.04 5.10
CA THR A 104 -16.76 -23.02 6.18
C THR A 104 -15.39 -23.69 6.34
N ASP A 105 -14.57 -23.12 7.23
CA ASP A 105 -13.66 -23.95 8.02
C ASP A 105 -14.54 -24.66 9.06
N GLY A 106 -14.60 -26.00 9.03
CA GLY A 106 -15.42 -26.77 9.97
C GLY A 106 -15.17 -26.41 11.44
N GLN A 107 -14.00 -25.84 11.77
CA GLN A 107 -13.71 -25.28 13.10
C GLN A 107 -13.80 -23.74 13.12
N GLY A 108 -13.18 -23.03 12.17
CA GLY A 108 -13.18 -21.56 12.11
C GLY A 108 -14.56 -20.90 11.95
N SER A 109 -15.57 -21.60 11.40
CA SER A 109 -16.95 -21.08 11.30
C SER A 109 -17.68 -21.03 12.63
N TYR A 110 -17.26 -21.86 13.60
CA TYR A 110 -17.78 -21.79 14.96
C TYR A 110 -17.19 -20.59 15.74
N PHE A 111 -16.09 -19.99 15.27
CA PHE A 111 -15.31 -19.01 16.05
C PHE A 111 -15.13 -17.62 15.41
N GLY A 112 -15.46 -17.43 14.11
CA GLY A 112 -15.63 -16.11 13.49
C GLY A 112 -14.35 -15.30 13.23
N ASP A 113 -13.27 -15.95 12.80
CA ASP A 113 -11.91 -15.40 12.79
C ASP A 113 -11.62 -14.25 11.78
N LYS A 114 -10.66 -13.39 12.14
CA LYS A 114 -10.07 -12.31 11.30
C LYS A 114 -9.00 -12.80 10.30
N LEU A 115 -8.69 -11.97 9.29
CA LEU A 115 -7.60 -12.16 8.33
C LEU A 115 -6.22 -12.31 9.02
N ARG A 116 -5.39 -13.24 8.51
CA ARG A 116 -4.06 -13.56 9.04
C ARG A 116 -2.98 -12.59 8.52
N SER A 117 -1.99 -12.26 9.36
CA SER A 117 -0.87 -11.36 9.01
C SER A 117 -0.06 -11.87 7.80
N ILE A 118 0.27 -10.95 6.88
CA ILE A 118 1.04 -11.22 5.65
C ILE A 118 2.56 -11.19 5.95
N SER A 119 3.00 -10.45 6.97
CA SER A 119 4.41 -10.35 7.38
C SER A 119 4.66 -10.94 8.78
N LEU A 120 5.93 -11.27 9.04
CA LEU A 120 6.41 -11.65 10.37
C LEU A 120 6.40 -10.43 11.30
N PRO A 121 5.91 -10.56 12.55
CA PRO A 121 6.13 -9.54 13.56
C PRO A 121 7.62 -9.31 13.81
N ALA A 122 7.99 -8.05 14.05
CA ALA A 122 9.38 -7.62 14.26
C ALA A 122 10.15 -8.43 15.31
N GLU A 123 9.50 -8.84 16.40
CA GLU A 123 10.12 -9.70 17.43
C GLU A 123 10.54 -11.06 16.85
N LYS A 124 9.64 -11.69 16.08
CA LYS A 124 9.93 -12.98 15.44
C LYS A 124 10.94 -12.86 14.31
N GLN A 125 10.92 -11.74 13.59
CA GLN A 125 11.95 -11.41 12.62
C GLN A 125 13.33 -11.28 13.29
N HIS A 126 13.41 -10.58 14.43
CA HIS A 126 14.65 -10.42 15.17
C HIS A 126 15.17 -11.74 15.77
N GLU A 127 14.28 -12.58 16.33
CA GLU A 127 14.64 -13.92 16.79
C GLU A 127 15.22 -14.77 15.65
N LEU A 128 14.61 -14.69 14.46
CA LEU A 128 15.06 -15.41 13.28
C LEU A 128 16.42 -14.88 12.78
N GLU A 129 16.58 -13.56 12.68
CA GLU A 129 17.83 -12.91 12.26
C GLU A 129 18.98 -13.20 13.21
N SER A 130 18.68 -13.35 14.51
CA SER A 130 19.65 -13.73 15.53
C SER A 130 19.94 -15.23 15.58
N SER A 131 19.23 -16.04 14.78
CA SER A 131 19.45 -17.50 14.76
C SER A 131 20.80 -17.85 14.11
N PRO A 132 21.48 -18.91 14.58
CA PRO A 132 22.75 -19.34 14.00
C PRO A 132 22.66 -19.66 12.51
N GLU A 133 21.56 -20.27 12.07
CA GLU A 133 21.32 -20.62 10.67
C GLU A 133 21.21 -19.37 9.78
N PHE A 134 20.42 -18.38 10.21
CA PHE A 134 20.25 -17.15 9.45
C PHE A 134 21.53 -16.30 9.44
N THR A 135 22.22 -16.23 10.59
CA THR A 135 23.51 -15.52 10.70
C THR A 135 24.58 -16.16 9.82
N ALA A 136 24.63 -17.50 9.74
CA ALA A 136 25.58 -18.20 8.87
C ALA A 136 25.33 -17.87 7.38
N ILE A 137 24.06 -17.82 6.96
CA ILE A 137 23.69 -17.42 5.59
C ILE A 137 24.12 -15.99 5.29
N GLU A 138 23.91 -15.04 6.21
CA GLU A 138 24.33 -13.64 6.04
C GLU A 138 25.86 -13.51 5.95
N GLN A 139 26.59 -14.22 6.82
CA GLN A 139 28.05 -14.23 6.79
C GLN A 139 28.59 -14.80 5.47
N GLU A 140 27.97 -15.86 4.94
CA GLU A 140 28.34 -16.41 3.64
C GLU A 140 28.02 -15.43 2.50
N LEU A 141 26.88 -14.74 2.54
CA LEU A 141 26.52 -13.72 1.56
C LEU A 141 27.47 -12.52 1.53
N GLU A 142 27.97 -12.10 2.70
CA GLU A 142 28.94 -11.01 2.85
C GLU A 142 30.35 -11.44 2.41
N ALA A 143 30.72 -12.70 2.66
CA ALA A 143 32.01 -13.26 2.23
C ALA A 143 32.09 -13.46 0.70
N LEU A 144 30.95 -13.63 0.02
CA LEU A 144 30.89 -13.75 -1.44
C LEU A 144 31.04 -12.36 -2.09
N SER A 145 32.01 -12.24 -3.00
CA SER A 145 32.31 -11.00 -3.75
C SER A 145 31.07 -10.42 -4.46
N LEU A 146 31.09 -9.08 -4.60
CA LEU A 146 30.07 -8.27 -5.27
C LEU A 146 30.47 -7.91 -6.71
N ASP A 147 31.62 -8.37 -7.21
CA ASP A 147 32.10 -8.00 -8.54
C ASP A 147 31.17 -8.60 -9.62
N PRO A 148 30.57 -7.77 -10.50
CA PRO A 148 29.74 -8.25 -11.61
C PRO A 148 30.47 -9.17 -12.60
N ARG A 149 31.79 -9.29 -12.50
CA ARG A 149 32.62 -10.24 -13.27
C ARG A 149 32.78 -11.60 -12.61
N ASP A 150 32.17 -11.81 -11.44
CA ASP A 150 32.24 -13.06 -10.73
C ASP A 150 31.62 -14.22 -11.52
N ASP A 151 32.27 -15.38 -11.36
CA ASP A 151 31.95 -16.66 -11.96
C ASP A 151 30.46 -17.02 -11.78
N SER A 152 29.85 -17.68 -12.77
CA SER A 152 28.43 -18.10 -12.73
C SER A 152 28.09 -18.85 -11.45
N ALA A 153 29.04 -19.63 -10.93
CA ALA A 153 28.90 -20.37 -9.69
C ALA A 153 28.69 -19.48 -8.45
N ILE A 154 29.36 -18.32 -8.36
CA ILE A 154 29.19 -17.37 -7.25
C ILE A 154 27.79 -16.74 -7.32
N ALA A 155 27.35 -16.36 -8.53
CA ALA A 155 26.01 -15.80 -8.74
C ALA A 155 24.91 -16.82 -8.36
N ASP A 156 25.08 -18.09 -8.77
CA ASP A 156 24.15 -19.18 -8.43
C ASP A 156 24.13 -19.44 -6.92
N ARG A 157 25.29 -19.49 -6.25
CA ARG A 157 25.34 -19.67 -4.79
C ARG A 157 24.67 -18.52 -4.04
N ARG A 158 24.87 -17.27 -4.46
CA ARG A 158 24.15 -16.11 -3.89
C ARG A 158 22.64 -16.23 -4.07
N LYS A 159 22.18 -16.76 -5.21
CA LYS A 159 20.76 -16.98 -5.48
C LYS A 159 20.17 -18.07 -4.57
N GLU A 160 20.91 -19.15 -4.34
CA GLU A 160 20.55 -20.23 -3.43
C GLU A 160 20.45 -19.73 -1.99
N LEU A 161 21.47 -19.05 -1.47
CA LEU A 161 21.49 -18.48 -0.12
C LEU A 161 20.30 -17.52 0.11
N ARG A 162 20.00 -16.67 -0.87
CA ARG A 162 18.80 -15.80 -0.83
C ARG A 162 17.50 -16.62 -0.84
N ALA A 163 17.45 -17.77 -1.51
CA ALA A 163 16.29 -18.66 -1.51
C ALA A 163 16.13 -19.38 -0.16
N GLU A 164 17.22 -19.85 0.44
CA GLU A 164 17.25 -20.43 1.78
C GLU A 164 16.77 -19.41 2.83
N LYS A 165 17.27 -18.17 2.77
CA LYS A 165 16.81 -17.07 3.63
C LYS A 165 15.29 -16.85 3.50
N ARG A 166 14.76 -16.80 2.27
CA ARG A 166 13.31 -16.69 2.02
C ARG A 166 12.53 -17.88 2.59
N LYS A 167 13.08 -19.09 2.49
CA LYS A 167 12.45 -20.31 3.01
C LYS A 167 12.34 -20.27 4.54
N LEU A 168 13.40 -19.87 5.24
CA LEU A 168 13.39 -19.70 6.70
C LEU A 168 12.33 -18.69 7.15
N ILE A 169 12.26 -17.53 6.50
CA ILE A 169 11.24 -16.51 6.74
C ILE A 169 9.83 -17.10 6.54
N ALA A 170 9.60 -17.80 5.43
CA ALA A 170 8.31 -18.39 5.13
C ALA A 170 7.90 -19.51 6.10
N GLU A 171 8.86 -20.28 6.62
CA GLU A 171 8.61 -21.31 7.64
C GLU A 171 8.24 -20.68 8.98
N GLU A 172 8.97 -19.67 9.42
CA GLU A 172 8.68 -18.99 10.68
C GLU A 172 7.36 -18.22 10.63
N LEU A 173 7.04 -17.62 9.47
CA LEU A 173 5.74 -17.01 9.22
C LEU A 173 4.61 -18.02 9.33
N ARG A 174 4.79 -19.22 8.76
CA ARG A 174 3.79 -20.30 8.87
C ARG A 174 3.60 -20.77 10.31
N LYS A 175 4.68 -20.90 11.10
CA LYS A 175 4.58 -21.26 12.53
C LYS A 175 3.86 -20.17 13.32
N THR A 176 4.27 -18.92 13.13
CA THR A 176 3.68 -17.76 13.82
C THR A 176 2.19 -17.65 13.52
N ARG A 177 1.78 -17.84 12.25
CA ARG A 177 0.37 -17.86 11.86
C ARG A 177 -0.45 -18.94 12.55
N LYS A 178 0.13 -20.11 12.86
CA LYS A 178 -0.57 -21.18 13.59
C LYS A 178 -0.78 -20.86 15.07
N LEU A 179 0.04 -19.97 15.64
CA LEU A 179 0.02 -19.61 17.05
C LEU A 179 -0.80 -18.34 17.35
N GLN A 180 -1.26 -17.61 16.33
CA GLN A 180 -2.07 -16.41 16.52
C GLN A 180 -3.46 -16.79 17.08
N PRO A 181 -3.93 -16.13 18.16
CA PRO A 181 -5.23 -16.41 18.73
C PRO A 181 -6.37 -15.98 17.79
N SER A 182 -7.30 -16.90 17.55
CA SER A 182 -8.56 -16.75 16.78
C SER A 182 -9.56 -15.71 17.30
N ARG A 183 -9.19 -14.79 18.20
CA ARG A 183 -10.19 -13.93 18.85
C ARG A 183 -10.63 -12.74 17.99
N ILE A 184 -11.92 -12.69 17.72
CA ILE A 184 -12.68 -11.50 17.29
C ILE A 184 -12.54 -10.41 18.36
N PRO A 185 -12.21 -9.14 18.02
CA PRO A 185 -12.52 -8.02 18.90
C PRO A 185 -14.04 -7.96 19.08
N SER A 186 -14.50 -7.94 20.34
CA SER A 186 -15.93 -7.88 20.64
C SER A 186 -16.58 -6.67 19.97
N ASN A 187 -17.87 -6.80 19.62
CA ASN A 187 -18.77 -5.80 19.02
C ASN A 187 -18.95 -4.50 19.85
N LYS A 188 -17.86 -3.80 20.19
CA LYS A 188 -17.86 -2.45 20.75
C LYS A 188 -16.67 -1.68 20.18
N GLY A 189 -16.95 -0.85 19.17
CA GLY A 189 -16.20 0.38 18.89
C GLY A 189 -14.82 0.29 18.24
N ASP A 190 -14.07 -0.81 18.34
CA ASP A 190 -12.69 -0.80 17.87
C ASP A 190 -12.55 -1.24 16.41
N ASN A 191 -12.73 -0.26 15.54
CA ASN A 191 -12.26 -0.26 14.15
C ASN A 191 -10.71 -0.21 14.11
N HIS A 192 -10.03 -1.19 14.71
CA HIS A 192 -8.59 -1.34 14.54
C HIS A 192 -8.31 -1.75 13.09
N LEU A 193 -7.85 -0.75 12.33
CA LEU A 193 -7.33 -0.76 10.97
C LEU A 193 -6.19 -1.80 10.84
N THR A 194 -6.52 -3.08 10.75
CA THR A 194 -5.53 -4.16 10.63
C THR A 194 -5.50 -4.71 9.21
N GLY A 195 -4.96 -3.91 8.29
CA GLY A 195 -4.57 -4.36 6.96
C GLY A 195 -3.47 -3.48 6.40
N TYR A 196 -2.29 -4.05 6.13
CA TYR A 196 -1.16 -3.39 5.46
C TYR A 196 -1.58 -2.68 4.15
N HIS A 197 -2.58 -3.21 3.44
CA HIS A 197 -3.13 -2.59 2.24
C HIS A 197 -4.04 -1.39 2.52
N GLN A 198 -4.81 -1.42 3.60
CA GLN A 198 -5.63 -0.27 4.03
C GLN A 198 -4.73 0.87 4.54
N THR A 199 -3.59 0.56 5.15
CA THR A 199 -2.63 1.57 5.63
C THR A 199 -1.81 2.19 4.50
N ILE A 200 -1.49 1.45 3.44
CA ILE A 200 -0.86 2.03 2.25
C ILE A 200 -1.86 2.89 1.48
N PHE A 201 -3.04 2.34 1.15
CA PHE A 201 -4.04 3.07 0.36
C PHE A 201 -4.44 4.38 1.03
N SER A 202 -4.65 4.38 2.35
CA SER A 202 -4.98 5.61 3.08
C SER A 202 -3.91 6.70 2.98
N ARG A 203 -2.63 6.32 2.83
CA ARG A 203 -1.50 7.25 2.71
C ARG A 203 -1.25 7.75 1.28
N VAL A 204 -1.81 7.08 0.27
CA VAL A 204 -1.58 7.41 -1.15
C VAL A 204 -2.85 7.83 -1.88
N ARG A 205 -4.04 7.72 -1.27
CA ARG A 205 -5.33 7.99 -1.92
C ARG A 205 -5.40 9.40 -2.53
N ASP A 206 -4.81 10.39 -1.86
CA ASP A 206 -4.77 11.79 -2.33
C ASP A 206 -4.00 11.97 -3.66
N LEU A 207 -3.17 10.99 -4.03
CA LEU A 207 -2.42 10.99 -5.30
C LEU A 207 -3.20 10.35 -6.45
N MET A 208 -4.31 9.69 -6.15
CA MET A 208 -5.13 8.94 -7.10
C MET A 208 -6.59 9.34 -6.92
N PRO A 209 -6.98 10.56 -7.30
CA PRO A 209 -8.30 11.10 -7.01
C PRO A 209 -9.44 10.24 -7.58
N GLU A 210 -9.25 9.59 -8.73
CA GLU A 210 -10.23 8.65 -9.28
C GLU A 210 -10.40 7.41 -8.38
N ARG A 211 -9.29 6.80 -7.93
CA ARG A 211 -9.35 5.64 -7.01
C ARG A 211 -9.90 6.03 -5.65
N ASP A 212 -9.57 7.23 -5.19
CA ASP A 212 -10.07 7.78 -3.93
C ASP A 212 -11.60 7.89 -3.94
N ARG A 213 -12.16 8.50 -5.00
CA ARG A 213 -13.61 8.57 -5.20
C ARG A 213 -14.24 7.19 -5.30
N LEU A 214 -13.67 6.30 -6.12
CA LEU A 214 -14.17 4.93 -6.28
C LEU A 214 -14.16 4.13 -4.97
N ALA A 215 -13.18 4.34 -4.09
CA ALA A 215 -13.16 3.66 -2.80
C ALA A 215 -14.40 3.98 -1.94
N SER A 216 -15.01 5.15 -2.16
CA SER A 216 -16.26 5.55 -1.51
C SER A 216 -17.52 5.23 -2.33
N SER A 217 -17.45 5.35 -3.66
CA SER A 217 -18.64 5.29 -4.52
C SER A 217 -18.91 3.92 -5.17
N LEU A 218 -17.88 3.10 -5.41
CA LEU A 218 -17.98 1.89 -6.24
C LEU A 218 -18.98 0.85 -5.71
N PHE A 219 -19.17 0.78 -4.40
CA PHE A 219 -20.10 -0.15 -3.75
C PHE A 219 -21.45 0.49 -3.38
N THR A 220 -21.69 1.72 -3.80
CA THR A 220 -22.97 2.39 -3.59
C THR A 220 -24.02 1.82 -4.54
N VAL A 221 -25.19 1.46 -4.01
CA VAL A 221 -26.30 0.96 -4.82
C VAL A 221 -26.99 2.15 -5.48
N ALA A 222 -26.64 2.41 -6.74
CA ALA A 222 -27.24 3.47 -7.55
C ALA A 222 -27.46 3.00 -8.99
N SER A 223 -28.36 3.68 -9.72
CA SER A 223 -28.54 3.44 -11.16
C SER A 223 -27.32 3.94 -11.92
N ILE A 224 -26.89 3.21 -12.95
CA ILE A 224 -25.79 3.63 -13.82
C ILE A 224 -26.04 4.99 -14.51
N ARG A 225 -27.32 5.39 -14.64
CA ARG A 225 -27.73 6.69 -15.20
C ARG A 225 -27.74 7.82 -14.19
N SER A 226 -27.67 7.55 -12.89
CA SER A 226 -27.62 8.60 -11.86
C SER A 226 -26.31 9.38 -11.93
N GLU A 227 -26.25 10.50 -11.25
CA GLU A 227 -25.01 11.29 -11.13
C GLU A 227 -23.87 10.44 -10.57
N GLU A 228 -24.16 9.64 -9.54
CA GLU A 228 -23.19 8.73 -8.92
C GLU A 228 -22.75 7.61 -9.87
N GLY A 229 -23.70 6.99 -10.58
CA GLY A 229 -23.40 5.93 -11.55
C GLY A 229 -22.52 6.43 -12.70
N ARG A 230 -22.80 7.64 -13.21
CA ARG A 230 -22.00 8.29 -14.25
C ARG A 230 -20.61 8.67 -13.75
N ALA A 231 -20.51 9.22 -12.54
CA ALA A 231 -19.23 9.56 -11.93
C ALA A 231 -18.32 8.32 -11.76
N VAL A 232 -18.87 7.20 -11.27
CA VAL A 232 -18.13 5.92 -11.17
C VAL A 232 -17.62 5.47 -12.54
N LEU A 233 -18.44 5.53 -13.58
CA LEU A 233 -18.01 5.16 -14.93
C LEU A 233 -16.91 6.07 -15.47
N HIS A 234 -17.03 7.39 -15.29
CA HIS A 234 -15.99 8.35 -15.68
C HIS A 234 -14.67 8.04 -14.97
N ASP A 235 -14.70 7.77 -13.66
CA ASP A 235 -13.52 7.41 -12.88
C ASP A 235 -12.90 6.10 -13.36
N MET A 236 -13.70 5.06 -13.64
CA MET A 236 -13.21 3.79 -14.18
C MET A 236 -12.58 3.94 -15.57
N ILE A 237 -13.19 4.73 -16.46
CA ILE A 237 -12.66 5.01 -17.79
C ILE A 237 -11.35 5.80 -17.69
N ALA A 238 -11.30 6.81 -16.83
CA ALA A 238 -10.08 7.60 -16.60
C ALA A 238 -8.94 6.69 -16.11
N LEU A 239 -9.20 5.81 -15.14
CA LEU A 239 -8.21 4.83 -14.68
C LEU A 239 -7.76 3.85 -15.77
N TYR A 240 -8.68 3.42 -16.64
CA TYR A 240 -8.35 2.55 -17.76
C TYR A 240 -7.46 3.24 -18.80
N GLN A 241 -7.68 4.54 -19.04
CA GLN A 241 -6.91 5.35 -19.99
C GLN A 241 -5.59 5.87 -19.41
N GLN A 242 -5.38 5.82 -18.10
CA GLN A 242 -4.17 6.29 -17.45
C GLN A 242 -2.96 5.39 -17.77
N GLU A 243 -1.90 5.98 -18.34
CA GLU A 243 -0.62 5.29 -18.57
C GLU A 243 0.16 5.02 -17.27
N THR A 244 -0.05 5.84 -16.25
CA THR A 244 0.68 5.77 -14.97
C THR A 244 -0.26 5.96 -13.79
N GLU A 245 0.01 5.24 -12.69
CA GLU A 245 -0.81 5.30 -11.46
C GLU A 245 -0.80 6.67 -10.79
N VAL A 246 0.31 7.41 -10.89
CA VAL A 246 0.40 8.79 -10.41
C VAL A 246 0.98 9.63 -11.54
N ALA A 247 0.11 10.36 -12.24
CA ALA A 247 0.53 11.22 -13.34
C ALA A 247 1.30 12.45 -12.84
N VAL A 248 0.78 13.08 -11.77
CA VAL A 248 1.34 14.27 -11.15
C VAL A 248 1.14 14.19 -9.65
N ARG A 249 2.16 14.57 -8.87
CA ARG A 249 2.03 14.76 -7.43
C ARG A 249 1.46 16.16 -7.16
N PRO A 250 0.30 16.28 -6.49
CA PRO A 250 -0.25 17.58 -6.11
C PRO A 250 0.79 18.42 -5.36
N GLY A 251 0.89 19.69 -5.72
CA GLY A 251 1.89 20.61 -5.21
C GLY A 251 3.23 20.58 -5.96
N LEU A 252 3.51 19.56 -6.77
CA LEU A 252 4.73 19.38 -7.57
C LEU A 252 4.42 19.19 -9.06
N GLU A 253 3.49 19.99 -9.55
CA GLU A 253 3.11 20.00 -10.97
C GLU A 253 4.31 20.39 -11.86
N PRO A 254 4.41 19.85 -13.09
CA PRO A 254 5.52 20.14 -13.99
C PRO A 254 5.81 21.63 -14.21
N GLU A 255 4.77 22.46 -14.19
CA GLU A 255 4.82 23.91 -14.41
C GLU A 255 5.55 24.65 -13.29
N LYS A 256 5.72 24.02 -12.11
CA LYS A 256 6.51 24.55 -11.00
C LYS A 256 8.03 24.37 -11.20
N CYS A 257 8.45 23.70 -12.27
CA CYS A 257 9.85 23.60 -12.64
C CYS A 257 10.27 24.77 -13.53
N PHE A 258 11.25 25.56 -13.09
CA PHE A 258 11.81 26.68 -13.87
C PHE A 258 13.03 26.29 -14.72
N CYS A 259 13.37 25.00 -14.79
CA CYS A 259 14.45 24.54 -15.66
C CYS A 259 13.93 24.39 -17.10
N LEU A 260 14.80 24.67 -18.07
CA LEU A 260 14.53 24.31 -19.47
C LEU A 260 14.21 22.81 -19.55
N PRO A 261 13.29 22.38 -20.42
CA PRO A 261 12.98 20.97 -20.63
C PRO A 261 14.18 20.26 -21.26
N THR A 262 15.21 19.97 -20.47
CA THR A 262 16.26 19.05 -20.86
C THR A 262 15.71 17.66 -20.67
N GLU A 263 15.41 17.01 -21.79
CA GLU A 263 15.21 15.56 -21.86
C GLU A 263 16.41 14.89 -21.15
N SER A 264 16.18 14.20 -20.02
CA SER A 264 17.01 13.09 -19.49
C SER A 264 16.99 12.90 -17.97
N LYS A 265 16.24 13.66 -17.15
CA LYS A 265 16.08 13.24 -15.75
C LYS A 265 15.10 12.08 -15.68
N ARG A 266 15.55 10.93 -15.15
CA ARG A 266 14.76 9.70 -14.98
C ARG A 266 13.40 10.03 -14.37
N LYS A 267 12.31 9.44 -14.87
CA LYS A 267 10.92 9.64 -14.37
C LYS A 267 10.83 9.58 -12.83
N ILE A 268 11.65 8.73 -12.20
CA ILE A 268 11.71 8.47 -10.75
C ILE A 268 12.19 9.68 -9.93
N ASP A 269 13.06 10.54 -10.47
CA ASP A 269 13.64 11.68 -9.74
C ASP A 269 12.95 13.02 -10.08
N ARG A 270 11.89 12.97 -10.89
CA ARG A 270 11.19 14.16 -11.38
C ARG A 270 10.63 14.99 -10.24
N TRP A 271 9.96 14.37 -9.28
CA TRP A 271 9.36 15.07 -8.13
C TRP A 271 10.44 15.79 -7.28
N ARG A 272 11.57 15.12 -7.02
CA ARG A 272 12.67 15.65 -6.20
C ARG A 272 13.28 16.87 -6.87
N HIS A 273 13.40 16.82 -8.20
CA HIS A 273 13.85 17.96 -8.98
C HIS A 273 12.87 19.13 -8.95
N ILE A 274 11.57 18.90 -9.19
CA ILE A 274 10.54 19.95 -9.17
C ILE A 274 10.51 20.61 -7.78
N TYR A 275 10.47 19.81 -6.71
CA TYR A 275 10.53 20.30 -5.33
C TYR A 275 11.75 21.19 -5.10
N GLY A 276 12.95 20.71 -5.45
CA GLY A 276 14.19 21.48 -5.26
C GLY A 276 14.25 22.76 -6.10
N CYS A 277 13.82 22.71 -7.36
CA CYS A 277 13.81 23.84 -8.27
C CYS A 277 12.83 24.93 -7.82
N TYR A 278 11.60 24.53 -7.50
CA TYR A 278 10.55 25.45 -7.07
C TYR A 278 10.88 26.05 -5.70
N ARG A 279 11.31 25.23 -4.74
CA ARG A 279 11.78 25.68 -3.41
C ARG A 279 12.88 26.70 -3.52
N LYS A 280 13.88 26.48 -4.38
CA LYS A 280 14.99 27.44 -4.59
C LYS A 280 14.47 28.79 -5.09
N THR A 281 13.51 28.76 -6.02
CA THR A 281 12.94 29.97 -6.61
C THR A 281 12.07 30.73 -5.60
N LEU A 282 11.18 30.03 -4.89
CA LEU A 282 10.37 30.62 -3.84
C LEU A 282 11.21 31.17 -2.69
N LYS A 283 12.27 30.47 -2.28
CA LYS A 283 13.22 30.98 -1.27
C LYS A 283 13.92 32.26 -1.73
N ALA A 284 14.23 32.40 -3.01
CA ALA A 284 14.84 33.62 -3.55
C ALA A 284 13.88 34.83 -3.48
N THR A 285 12.58 34.60 -3.65
CA THR A 285 11.56 35.66 -3.64
C THR A 285 11.03 35.97 -2.23
N CYS A 286 10.77 34.93 -1.43
CA CYS A 286 10.04 35.02 -0.17
C CYS A 286 10.94 34.83 1.07
N GLY A 287 12.22 34.47 0.90
CA GLY A 287 13.16 34.17 1.98
C GLY A 287 12.97 32.79 2.63
N PHE A 288 11.77 32.22 2.55
CA PHE A 288 11.45 30.88 3.03
C PHE A 288 10.51 30.17 2.04
N ALA A 289 10.63 28.85 1.95
CA ALA A 289 9.67 28.01 1.25
C ALA A 289 9.84 26.56 1.68
N GLU A 290 8.74 25.95 2.12
CA GLU A 290 8.61 24.51 2.31
C GLU A 290 7.28 24.02 1.77
N MET A 291 7.23 22.74 1.41
CA MET A 291 5.98 22.08 1.04
C MET A 291 5.60 21.12 2.17
N CYS A 292 4.36 21.18 2.64
CA CYS A 292 3.80 20.10 3.45
C CYS A 292 3.35 18.99 2.53
N PHE A 293 4.02 17.83 2.57
CA PHE A 293 3.66 16.68 1.75
C PHE A 293 2.37 16.01 2.21
N PHE A 294 1.93 16.24 3.46
CA PHE A 294 0.62 15.77 3.95
C PHE A 294 -0.54 16.62 3.41
N CYS A 295 -0.35 17.93 3.26
CA CYS A 295 -1.37 18.83 2.73
C CYS A 295 -1.27 19.05 1.21
N SER A 296 -0.14 18.71 0.60
CA SER A 296 0.23 19.11 -0.76
C SER A 296 0.28 20.63 -1.00
N GLU A 297 0.61 21.39 0.06
CA GLU A 297 0.59 22.87 0.07
C GLU A 297 1.99 23.46 0.26
N TRP A 298 2.30 24.56 -0.45
CA TRP A 298 3.52 25.34 -0.24
C TRP A 298 3.30 26.47 0.77
N VAL A 299 4.21 26.58 1.73
CA VAL A 299 4.23 27.61 2.76
C VAL A 299 5.50 28.44 2.61
N MET A 300 5.32 29.76 2.44
CA MET A 300 6.38 30.68 2.03
C MET A 300 6.92 31.56 3.17
N GLY A 301 6.41 31.40 4.40
CA GLY A 301 6.88 32.10 5.58
C GLY A 301 7.31 31.16 6.68
N LYS A 302 8.38 31.49 7.41
CA LYS A 302 8.88 30.66 8.52
C LYS A 302 7.85 30.52 9.65
N ASP A 303 7.24 31.63 10.08
CA ASP A 303 6.22 31.61 11.14
C ASP A 303 4.93 30.93 10.66
N GLN A 304 4.61 31.05 9.37
CA GLN A 304 3.48 30.33 8.76
C GLN A 304 3.73 28.83 8.75
N TRP A 305 4.97 28.40 8.48
CA TRP A 305 5.36 26.99 8.52
C TRP A 305 5.28 26.44 9.93
N GLU A 306 5.80 27.19 10.91
CA GLU A 306 5.70 26.83 12.32
C GLU A 306 4.23 26.63 12.75
N ASN A 307 3.37 27.61 12.46
CA ASN A 307 1.93 27.51 12.75
C ASN A 307 1.27 26.35 11.99
N HIS A 308 1.65 26.11 10.73
CA HIS A 308 1.12 25.00 9.94
C HIS A 308 1.49 23.64 10.56
N CYS A 309 2.74 23.47 10.99
CA CYS A 309 3.18 22.27 11.71
C CYS A 309 2.43 22.10 13.03
N GLN A 310 2.19 23.19 13.76
CA GLN A 310 1.43 23.15 15.01
C GLN A 310 -0.02 22.66 14.79
N VAL A 311 -0.68 23.07 13.71
CA VAL A 311 -2.02 22.59 13.33
C VAL A 311 -2.06 21.07 13.14
N HIS A 312 -0.99 20.47 12.62
CA HIS A 312 -0.85 19.01 12.55
C HIS A 312 -0.69 18.38 13.94
N LEU A 313 0.21 18.93 14.77
CA LEU A 313 0.47 18.44 16.12
C LEU A 313 -0.74 18.58 17.05
N ASP A 314 -1.58 19.58 16.81
CA ASP A 314 -2.86 19.80 17.49
C ASP A 314 -3.95 18.83 17.03
N GLY A 315 -3.70 18.07 15.95
CA GLY A 315 -4.59 17.05 15.41
C GLY A 315 -5.72 17.57 14.54
N HIS A 316 -5.68 18.85 14.16
CA HIS A 316 -6.64 19.43 13.20
C HIS A 316 -6.39 18.91 11.78
N LYS A 317 -5.15 18.56 11.47
CA LYS A 317 -4.76 17.85 10.24
C LYS A 317 -4.01 16.57 10.63
N PRO A 318 -4.67 15.40 10.65
CA PRO A 318 -4.10 14.19 11.23
C PRO A 318 -2.87 13.72 10.45
N LEU A 319 -1.86 13.25 11.18
CA LEU A 319 -0.69 12.59 10.62
C LEU A 319 -0.96 11.09 10.41
N PRO A 320 -0.33 10.44 9.42
CA PRO A 320 -0.43 8.99 9.27
C PRO A 320 0.11 8.26 10.50
N ALA A 321 -0.48 7.12 10.83
CA ALA A 321 0.01 6.27 11.91
C ALA A 321 1.42 5.71 11.63
N HIS A 322 1.75 5.51 10.36
CA HIS A 322 3.08 5.06 9.92
C HIS A 322 3.99 6.26 9.68
N CYS A 323 5.20 6.16 10.23
CA CYS A 323 6.19 7.23 10.30
C CYS A 323 7.24 7.15 9.20
N ASP A 324 7.29 6.06 8.42
CA ASP A 324 8.30 5.84 7.38
C ASP A 324 8.03 6.64 6.10
N PRO A 325 9.06 7.04 5.33
CA PRO A 325 8.84 7.58 3.99
C PRO A 325 8.22 6.52 3.06
N LEU A 326 7.10 6.86 2.43
CA LEU A 326 6.40 6.00 1.47
C LEU A 326 6.57 6.55 0.06
N PHE A 327 7.09 5.72 -0.85
CA PHE A 327 7.16 6.02 -2.28
C PHE A 327 6.08 5.25 -3.02
N TYR A 328 5.37 5.92 -3.92
CA TYR A 328 4.31 5.34 -4.73
C TYR A 328 4.28 5.99 -6.11
N GLY A 329 4.07 5.20 -7.17
CA GLY A 329 4.01 5.73 -8.54
C GLY A 329 5.26 6.50 -8.99
N GLY A 330 6.44 6.23 -8.41
CA GLY A 330 7.68 6.96 -8.73
C GLY A 330 7.79 8.34 -8.07
N THR A 331 6.94 8.68 -7.12
CA THR A 331 7.03 9.91 -6.32
C THR A 331 7.06 9.62 -4.82
N LEU A 332 7.58 10.55 -4.02
CA LEU A 332 7.36 10.54 -2.57
C LEU A 332 5.87 10.78 -2.30
N ALA A 333 5.21 9.83 -1.65
CA ALA A 333 3.79 9.91 -1.32
C ALA A 333 3.56 10.51 0.06
N SER A 334 4.25 9.97 1.06
CA SER A 334 4.28 10.46 2.43
C SER A 334 5.74 10.61 2.83
N PRO A 335 6.15 11.76 3.40
CA PRO A 335 7.48 11.88 3.96
C PRO A 335 7.55 11.02 5.23
N GLY A 336 8.79 10.72 5.65
CA GLY A 336 9.01 10.16 6.98
C GLY A 336 8.89 11.25 8.04
N ILE A 337 8.45 10.88 9.23
CA ILE A 337 8.56 11.69 10.44
C ILE A 337 9.26 10.88 11.52
N CYS A 338 10.05 11.53 12.36
CA CYS A 338 10.65 10.87 13.52
C CYS A 338 9.62 10.79 14.66
N PRO A 339 9.28 9.60 15.17
CA PRO A 339 8.35 9.47 16.28
C PRO A 339 8.90 10.12 17.57
N PHE A 340 10.22 10.09 17.77
CA PHE A 340 10.86 10.71 18.94
C PHE A 340 10.82 12.24 18.88
N CYS A 341 11.11 12.84 17.72
CA CYS A 341 10.98 14.29 17.56
C CYS A 341 9.52 14.74 17.71
N LEU A 342 8.55 13.94 17.25
CA LEU A 342 7.14 14.27 17.41
C LEU A 342 6.73 14.44 18.88
N ASP A 343 7.29 13.67 19.81
CA ASP A 343 6.99 13.75 21.24
C ASP A 343 7.81 14.80 22.00
N ASP A 344 8.94 15.24 21.43
CA ASP A 344 9.85 16.16 22.10
C ASP A 344 9.28 17.58 22.15
N ALA A 345 8.65 17.93 23.28
CA ALA A 345 8.06 19.24 23.51
C ALA A 345 9.11 20.37 23.66
N THR A 346 10.41 20.05 23.71
CA THR A 346 11.47 21.06 23.74
C THR A 346 11.80 21.63 22.36
N LEU A 347 11.39 20.93 21.31
CA LEU A 347 11.57 21.33 19.91
C LEU A 347 10.40 22.21 19.43
N SER A 348 10.69 23.08 18.45
CA SER A 348 9.66 23.82 17.72
C SER A 348 8.76 22.87 16.91
N ALA A 349 7.55 23.30 16.55
CA ALA A 349 6.64 22.49 15.75
C ALA A 349 7.25 22.09 14.40
N ALA A 350 8.01 22.98 13.76
CA ALA A 350 8.73 22.68 12.53
C ALA A 350 9.84 21.63 12.70
N GLU A 351 10.51 21.59 13.85
CA GLU A 351 11.54 20.58 14.17
C GLU A 351 10.90 19.23 14.52
N ARG A 352 9.84 19.25 15.33
CA ARG A 352 9.07 18.04 15.70
C ARG A 352 8.49 17.35 14.47
N MET A 353 8.00 18.14 13.51
CA MET A 353 7.38 17.66 12.27
C MET A 353 8.35 17.65 11.08
N HIS A 354 9.65 17.46 11.32
CA HIS A 354 10.63 17.38 10.23
C HIS A 354 10.24 16.30 9.22
N GLN A 355 10.12 16.69 7.95
CA GLN A 355 9.71 15.82 6.86
C GLN A 355 10.95 15.23 6.19
N PHE A 356 11.19 13.94 6.40
CA PHE A 356 12.27 13.22 5.76
C PHE A 356 11.84 12.77 4.36
N HIS A 357 12.61 13.18 3.36
CA HIS A 357 12.36 12.85 1.96
C HIS A 357 13.12 11.61 1.50
N ASP A 358 14.08 11.15 2.30
CA ASP A 358 14.95 10.03 2.00
C ASP A 358 14.87 8.98 3.10
N LYS A 359 14.73 7.71 2.70
CA LYS A 359 14.57 6.60 3.64
C LYS A 359 15.88 6.25 4.36
N ALA A 360 17.05 6.54 3.79
CA ALA A 360 18.32 6.33 4.48
C ALA A 360 18.50 7.38 5.58
N GLU A 361 18.35 8.67 5.24
CA GLU A 361 18.48 9.78 6.20
C GLU A 361 17.49 9.63 7.38
N TRP A 362 16.25 9.22 7.09
CA TRP A 362 15.24 8.98 8.11
C TRP A 362 15.61 7.81 9.04
N ARG A 363 16.11 6.69 8.49
CA ARG A 363 16.53 5.53 9.29
C ARG A 363 17.71 5.85 10.18
N ASP A 364 18.71 6.55 9.64
CA ASP A 364 19.91 6.94 10.39
C ASP A 364 19.51 7.84 11.58
N HIS A 365 18.65 8.84 11.33
CA HIS A 365 18.14 9.73 12.37
C HIS A 365 17.35 8.98 13.47
N ILE A 366 16.49 8.04 13.09
CA ILE A 366 15.73 7.23 14.06
C ILE A 366 16.68 6.32 14.86
N SER A 367 17.69 5.74 14.22
CA SER A 367 18.69 4.89 14.87
C SER A 367 19.44 5.64 15.96
N ASP A 368 19.81 6.90 15.72
CA ASP A 368 20.44 7.77 16.72
C ASP A 368 19.53 7.99 17.94
N HIS A 369 18.24 8.28 17.71
CA HIS A 369 17.26 8.40 18.79
C HIS A 369 17.07 7.09 19.56
N PHE A 370 17.05 5.94 18.90
CA PHE A 370 17.00 4.65 19.57
C PHE A 370 18.21 4.42 20.48
N GLY A 371 19.42 4.77 20.02
CA GLY A 371 20.63 4.65 20.85
C GLY A 371 20.60 5.53 22.11
N ILE A 372 19.99 6.72 22.02
CA ILE A 372 19.75 7.58 23.19
C ILE A 372 18.67 6.99 24.09
N PHE A 373 17.58 6.52 23.50
CA PHE A 373 16.44 5.94 24.21
C PHE A 373 16.82 4.67 24.98
N GLU A 374 17.62 3.78 24.40
CA GLU A 374 18.11 2.56 25.06
C GLU A 374 18.95 2.90 26.30
N LYS A 375 19.83 3.91 26.21
CA LYS A 375 20.62 4.39 27.35
C LYS A 375 19.72 4.99 28.44
N TYR A 376 18.73 5.79 28.05
CA TYR A 376 17.76 6.37 28.98
C TYR A 376 16.99 5.27 29.71
N VAL A 377 16.42 4.31 28.98
CA VAL A 377 15.67 3.18 29.56
C VAL A 377 16.55 2.34 30.48
N GLY A 378 17.80 2.10 30.11
CA GLY A 378 18.77 1.41 30.98
C GLY A 378 19.11 2.16 32.27
N SER A 379 18.85 3.47 32.33
CA SER A 379 19.08 4.32 33.52
C SER A 379 17.84 4.58 34.37
N LEU A 380 16.66 4.13 33.93
CA LEU A 380 15.41 4.31 34.66
C LEU A 380 15.42 3.53 36.00
N HIS A 381 14.91 4.15 37.05
CA HIS A 381 14.69 3.48 38.34
C HIS A 381 13.61 2.40 38.23
N GLU A 382 13.69 1.38 39.09
CA GLU A 382 12.70 0.29 39.18
C GLU A 382 11.27 0.88 39.27
N GLY A 383 10.44 0.56 38.26
CA GLY A 383 9.02 0.94 38.22
C GLY A 383 8.62 1.93 37.12
N ILE A 384 9.56 2.61 36.45
CA ILE A 384 9.22 3.47 35.29
C ILE A 384 9.31 2.64 34.01
N LEU A 385 8.16 2.41 33.36
CA LEU A 385 8.09 1.67 32.12
C LEU A 385 8.18 2.62 30.91
N PRO A 386 9.00 2.31 29.88
CA PRO A 386 9.04 3.08 28.66
C PRO A 386 7.68 3.09 27.94
N LYS A 387 7.41 4.17 27.20
CA LYS A 387 6.18 4.37 26.43
C LYS A 387 6.48 4.46 24.93
N CYS A 388 5.44 4.30 24.12
CA CYS A 388 5.54 4.61 22.69
C CYS A 388 5.70 6.13 22.49
N PRO A 389 6.71 6.59 21.75
CA PRO A 389 6.93 8.01 21.49
C PRO A 389 5.97 8.58 20.43
N VAL A 390 5.06 7.80 19.81
CA VAL A 390 4.14 8.37 18.81
C VAL A 390 2.94 9.02 19.52
N PRO A 391 2.79 10.36 19.45
CA PRO A 391 1.69 11.04 20.14
C PRO A 391 0.34 10.60 19.58
N ARG A 392 -0.67 10.49 20.47
CA ARG A 392 -2.09 10.25 20.10
C ARG A 392 -2.34 8.93 19.36
N SER A 393 -1.40 8.01 19.40
CA SER A 393 -1.62 6.64 18.95
C SER A 393 -2.38 5.86 20.03
N HIS A 394 -3.31 4.97 19.64
CA HIS A 394 -3.97 4.03 20.56
C HIS A 394 -3.01 2.91 20.96
N CYS A 395 -1.79 3.26 21.33
CA CYS A 395 -0.71 2.34 21.62
C CYS A 395 -0.68 2.00 23.11
N PRO A 396 -0.09 0.85 23.49
CA PRO A 396 0.05 0.48 24.90
C PRO A 396 0.73 1.59 25.72
N ASP A 397 0.20 1.84 26.91
CA ASP A 397 0.69 2.90 27.80
C ASP A 397 2.07 2.62 28.41
N ALA A 398 2.58 1.39 28.30
CA ALA A 398 3.82 0.94 28.90
C ALA A 398 4.38 -0.31 28.21
N PHE A 399 5.71 -0.40 28.14
CA PHE A 399 6.48 -1.52 27.60
C PHE A 399 7.52 -1.97 28.63
N VAL A 400 7.95 -3.24 28.61
CA VAL A 400 8.91 -3.74 29.61
C VAL A 400 10.37 -3.46 29.25
N SER A 401 10.66 -3.08 28.01
CA SER A 401 12.03 -2.77 27.57
C SER A 401 12.04 -1.85 26.35
N ALA A 402 13.20 -1.22 26.10
CA ALA A 402 13.43 -0.42 24.88
C ALA A 402 13.29 -1.28 23.61
N GLN A 403 13.72 -2.54 23.67
CA GLN A 403 13.59 -3.50 22.56
C GLN A 403 12.11 -3.76 22.20
N GLN A 404 11.23 -3.86 23.19
CA GLN A 404 9.80 -4.01 22.93
C GLN A 404 9.19 -2.75 22.31
N VAL A 405 9.63 -1.56 22.73
CA VAL A 405 9.23 -0.30 22.07
C VAL A 405 9.68 -0.30 20.61
N LYS A 406 10.92 -0.75 20.32
CA LYS A 406 11.44 -0.87 18.95
C LYS A 406 10.56 -1.80 18.11
N PHE A 407 10.26 -3.00 18.59
CA PHE A 407 9.37 -3.93 17.87
C PHE A 407 7.97 -3.35 17.68
N HIS A 408 7.44 -2.66 18.68
CA HIS A 408 6.14 -2.00 18.59
C HIS A 408 6.13 -0.91 17.51
N LEU A 409 7.15 -0.06 17.47
CA LEU A 409 7.32 0.99 16.47
C LEU A 409 7.48 0.41 15.06
N GLN A 410 8.23 -0.69 14.90
CA GLN A 410 8.35 -1.40 13.61
C GLN A 410 7.00 -1.94 13.14
N ASN A 411 6.28 -2.66 14.01
CA ASN A 411 5.03 -3.32 13.64
C ASN A 411 3.85 -2.38 13.42
N ASN A 412 3.75 -1.30 14.21
CA ASN A 412 2.55 -0.45 14.23
C ASN A 412 2.77 0.93 13.59
N HIS A 413 4.03 1.36 13.49
CA HIS A 413 4.41 2.70 13.01
C HIS A 413 5.39 2.65 11.83
N GLY A 414 5.74 1.48 11.31
CA GLY A 414 6.65 1.32 10.17
C GLY A 414 8.09 1.76 10.45
N ALA A 415 8.48 1.93 11.73
CA ALA A 415 9.79 2.42 12.14
C ALA A 415 10.91 1.35 12.03
N GLU A 416 11.11 0.81 10.83
CA GLU A 416 12.07 -0.27 10.51
C GLU A 416 13.54 0.11 10.68
#